data_AF-A0AAF0MJ31-F1
#
_entry.id   AF-A0AAF0MJ31-F1
#
_cell.length_a   1.000
_cell.length_b   1.000
_cell.length_c   1.000
_cell.angle_alpha   90.00
_cell.angle_beta   90.00
_cell.angle_gamma   90.00
#
_symmetry.space_group_name_H-M   'P 1'
#
loop_
_entity.id
_entity.type
_entity.pdbx_description
1 polymer ?
#
loop_
_entity_poly.entity_id
_entity_poly.type
_entity_poly.pdbx_seq_one_letter_code
_entity_poly.pdbx_strand_id
1 'polypeptide(L)'
;MLNHIGTPVAAPTKLTAKDFKNLPTKQDLIVEVLMARHRLGEPFFPIDIRLDKALTALSERGIVEVWTDTPSHHRARLTDAAQQYLFVEKTYKSPLEKQLVKALADIEAFKRTIRSFNEEG
;
A
#
# COMPACT_ATOMS: atom_id res chain seq x y z
N MET A 1 19.66 8.80 -25.52
CA MET A 1 19.37 7.57 -24.74
C MET A 1 20.09 7.72 -23.42
N LEU A 2 19.39 8.13 -22.37
CA LEU A 2 19.97 8.30 -21.04
C LEU A 2 19.75 7.00 -20.27
N ASN A 3 20.83 6.23 -20.11
CA ASN A 3 20.87 5.14 -19.14
C ASN A 3 20.89 5.75 -17.74
N HIS A 4 19.71 5.93 -17.16
CA HIS A 4 19.59 6.12 -15.72
C HIS A 4 19.69 4.74 -15.06
N ILE A 5 20.91 4.20 -14.99
CA ILE A 5 21.24 3.27 -13.91
C ILE A 5 21.33 4.14 -12.66
N GLY A 6 20.18 4.56 -12.13
CA GLY A 6 20.12 5.05 -10.77
C GLY A 6 20.61 3.90 -9.91
N THR A 7 21.74 4.09 -9.23
CA THR A 7 22.17 3.22 -8.14
C THR A 7 20.92 2.87 -7.32
N PRO A 8 20.61 1.58 -7.10
CA PRO A 8 19.51 1.24 -6.22
C PRO A 8 19.83 1.88 -4.87
N VAL A 9 19.04 2.90 -4.50
CA VAL A 9 19.05 3.43 -3.14
C VAL A 9 18.86 2.19 -2.28
N ALA A 10 19.85 1.89 -1.42
CA ALA A 10 19.89 0.64 -0.67
C ALA A 10 18.54 0.46 0.03
N ALA A 11 17.72 -0.43 -0.53
CA ALA A 11 16.34 -0.55 -0.09
C ALA A 11 16.39 -1.01 1.37
N PRO A 12 15.66 -0.34 2.29
CA PRO A 12 15.60 -0.76 3.67
C PRO A 12 15.24 -2.24 3.74
N THR A 13 16.08 -3.02 4.43
CA THR A 13 15.95 -4.49 4.54
C THR A 13 14.70 -4.89 5.32
N LYS A 14 14.07 -3.95 6.03
CA LYS A 14 12.84 -4.18 6.79
C LYS A 14 11.98 -2.92 6.80
N LEU A 15 10.76 -3.03 6.31
CA LEU A 15 9.72 -2.00 6.42
C LEU A 15 8.83 -2.27 7.63
N THR A 16 8.21 -1.21 8.14
CA THR A 16 7.39 -1.22 9.34
C THR A 16 6.04 -0.55 9.09
N ALA A 17 5.10 -0.67 10.04
CA ALA A 17 3.82 0.03 9.99
C ALA A 17 3.94 1.55 9.80
N LYS A 18 5.04 2.17 10.27
CA LYS A 18 5.28 3.61 10.16
C LYS A 18 5.47 4.05 8.70
N ASP A 19 6.05 3.19 7.87
CA ASP A 19 6.38 3.51 6.48
C ASP A 19 5.13 3.57 5.59
N PHE A 20 4.11 2.81 5.98
CA PHE A 20 2.78 2.78 5.35
C PHE A 20 1.78 3.73 6.02
N LYS A 21 2.10 4.25 7.21
CA LYS A 21 1.22 5.16 7.94
C LYS A 21 1.26 6.55 7.29
N ASN A 22 0.07 7.13 7.07
CA ASN A 22 -0.11 8.48 6.51
C ASN A 22 0.47 8.64 5.09
N LEU A 23 0.45 7.59 4.27
CA LEU A 23 0.72 7.76 2.83
C LEU A 23 -0.31 8.74 2.23
N PRO A 24 0.13 9.72 1.41
CA PRO A 24 -0.77 10.49 0.57
C PRO A 24 -1.65 9.57 -0.26
N THR A 25 -2.90 9.96 -0.52
CA THR A 25 -3.91 9.12 -1.19
C THR A 25 -3.42 8.49 -2.49
N LYS A 26 -2.66 9.22 -3.32
CA LYS A 26 -2.10 8.68 -4.57
C LYS A 26 -1.06 7.58 -4.32
N GLN A 27 -0.22 7.74 -3.30
CA GLN A 27 0.80 6.75 -2.95
C GLN A 27 0.15 5.49 -2.38
N ASP A 28 -0.85 5.65 -1.50
CA ASP A 28 -1.63 4.55 -0.93
C ASP A 28 -2.34 3.74 -2.03
N LEU A 29 -3.01 4.42 -2.98
CA LEU A 29 -3.66 3.76 -4.11
C LEU A 29 -2.68 3.00 -5.02
N ILE A 30 -1.48 3.54 -5.26
CA ILE A 30 -0.44 2.82 -6.03
C ILE A 30 -0.06 1.53 -5.30
N VAL A 31 0.19 1.60 -3.99
CA VAL A 31 0.50 0.40 -3.18
C VAL A 31 -0.65 -0.60 -3.26
N GLU A 32 -1.91 -0.18 -3.07
CA GLU A 32 -3.07 -1.07 -3.15
C GLU A 32 -3.21 -1.75 -4.52
N VAL A 33 -2.97 -1.03 -5.62
CA VAL A 33 -3.03 -1.60 -6.98
C VAL A 33 -1.92 -2.62 -7.17
N LEU A 34 -0.67 -2.29 -6.81
CA LEU A 34 0.46 -3.22 -6.94
C LEU A 34 0.25 -4.48 -6.09
N MET A 35 -0.31 -4.33 -4.89
CA MET A 35 -0.68 -5.45 -4.04
C MET A 35 -1.74 -6.35 -4.68
N ALA A 36 -2.83 -5.76 -5.17
CA ALA A 36 -3.91 -6.49 -5.81
C ALA A 36 -3.40 -7.27 -7.02
N ARG A 37 -2.55 -6.65 -7.84
CA ARG A 37 -1.93 -7.26 -9.02
C ARG A 37 -0.97 -8.39 -8.67
N HIS A 38 -0.14 -8.19 -7.66
CA HIS A 38 0.75 -9.23 -7.15
C HIS A 38 -0.02 -10.49 -6.71
N ARG A 39 -1.17 -10.32 -6.02
CA ARG A 39 -2.05 -11.44 -5.63
C ARG A 39 -2.64 -12.20 -6.82
N LEU A 40 -2.78 -11.55 -7.97
CA LEU A 40 -3.24 -12.15 -9.22
C LEU A 40 -2.09 -12.79 -10.03
N GLY A 41 -0.87 -12.79 -9.51
CA GLY A 41 0.31 -13.31 -10.23
C GLY A 41 0.95 -12.31 -11.19
N GLU A 42 0.56 -11.03 -11.13
CA GLU A 42 1.13 -9.93 -11.92
C GLU A 42 1.98 -9.01 -11.01
N PRO A 43 3.22 -9.39 -10.66
CA PRO A 43 4.03 -8.60 -9.73
C PRO A 43 4.47 -7.25 -10.29
N PHE A 44 4.56 -7.11 -11.63
CA PHE A 44 4.92 -5.87 -12.30
C PHE A 44 3.69 -5.26 -12.98
N PHE A 45 3.37 -4.02 -12.63
CA PHE A 45 2.21 -3.33 -13.18
C PHE A 45 2.61 -1.97 -13.78
N PRO A 46 2.06 -1.58 -14.95
CA PRO A 46 2.28 -0.26 -15.53
C PRO A 46 1.59 0.83 -14.70
N ILE A 47 2.33 1.88 -14.36
CA ILE A 47 1.88 3.08 -13.67
C ILE A 47 2.11 4.28 -14.58
N ASP A 48 1.07 5.09 -14.80
CA ASP A 48 1.11 6.26 -15.68
C ASP A 48 2.18 7.28 -15.23
N ILE A 49 2.92 7.86 -16.19
CA ILE A 49 3.98 8.85 -15.94
C ILE A 49 3.50 10.09 -15.18
N ARG A 50 2.20 10.42 -15.21
CA ARG A 50 1.61 11.51 -14.40
C ARG A 50 1.73 11.26 -12.90
N LEU A 51 2.01 10.03 -12.48
CA LEU A 51 2.20 9.63 -11.09
C LEU A 51 3.68 9.52 -10.69
N ASP A 52 4.61 9.94 -11.55
CA ASP A 52 6.06 9.80 -11.35
C ASP A 52 6.54 10.39 -10.01
N LYS A 53 6.02 11.56 -9.59
CA LYS A 53 6.31 12.13 -8.26
C LYS A 53 5.90 11.21 -7.11
N ALA A 54 4.75 10.56 -7.21
CA ALA A 54 4.28 9.63 -6.19
C ALA A 54 5.10 8.34 -6.20
N LEU A 55 5.48 7.88 -7.39
CA LEU A 55 6.30 6.68 -7.60
C LEU A 55 7.72 6.87 -7.06
N THR A 56 8.35 8.00 -7.37
CA THR A 56 9.65 8.40 -6.83
C THR A 56 9.64 8.44 -5.31
N ALA A 57 8.64 9.09 -4.69
CA ALA A 57 8.52 9.15 -3.24
C ALA A 57 8.32 7.76 -2.58
N LEU A 58 7.61 6.84 -3.25
CA LEU A 58 7.48 5.46 -2.78
C LEU A 58 8.79 4.67 -2.94
N SER A 59 9.54 4.95 -4.01
CA SER A 59 10.84 4.34 -4.26
C SER A 59 11.90 4.80 -3.26
N GLU A 60 11.92 6.09 -2.92
CA GLU A 60 12.81 6.65 -1.88
C GLU A 60 12.55 6.03 -0.50
N ARG A 61 11.29 5.64 -0.24
CA ARG A 61 10.90 4.91 0.99
C ARG A 61 11.21 3.41 0.92
N GLY A 62 11.66 2.90 -0.22
CA GLY A 62 11.91 1.48 -0.43
C GLY A 62 10.65 0.62 -0.49
N ILE A 63 9.47 1.21 -0.74
CA ILE A 63 8.19 0.49 -0.81
C ILE A 63 7.98 -0.10 -2.21
N VAL A 64 8.38 0.66 -3.23
CA VAL A 64 8.21 0.32 -4.65
C VAL A 64 9.56 0.37 -5.34
N GLU A 65 9.77 -0.46 -6.35
CA GLU A 65 10.87 -0.33 -7.29
C GLU A 65 10.33 -0.18 -8.72
N VAL A 66 11.03 0.63 -9.51
CA VAL A 66 10.72 0.85 -10.92
C VAL A 66 11.67 0.01 -11.76
N TRP A 67 11.12 -0.86 -12.60
CA TRP A 67 11.87 -1.82 -13.41
C TRP A 67 12.21 -1.27 -14.80
N THR A 68 11.24 -0.62 -15.45
CA THR A 68 11.43 -0.04 -16.79
C THR A 68 10.68 1.26 -16.92
N ASP A 69 11.34 2.22 -17.57
CA ASP A 69 10.78 3.51 -17.93
C ASP A 69 10.38 3.50 -19.41
N THR A 70 9.11 3.79 -19.67
CA THR A 70 8.62 4.08 -21.02
C THR A 70 8.09 5.51 -21.07
N PRO A 71 7.96 6.12 -22.27
CA PRO A 71 7.47 7.49 -22.38
C PRO A 71 6.04 7.70 -21.82
N SER A 72 5.25 6.64 -21.69
CA SER A 72 3.85 6.72 -21.22
C SER A 72 3.63 6.15 -19.83
N HIS A 73 4.47 5.22 -19.38
CA HIS A 73 4.31 4.54 -18.09
C HIS A 73 5.62 3.95 -17.56
N HIS A 74 5.66 3.77 -16.24
CA HIS A 74 6.70 3.05 -15.53
C HIS A 74 6.18 1.67 -15.15
N ARG A 75 6.94 0.59 -15.40
CA ARG A 75 6.60 -0.70 -14.79
C ARG A 75 7.16 -0.72 -13.38
N ALA A 76 6.28 -0.84 -12.40
CA ALA A 76 6.64 -0.84 -11.00
C ALA A 76 6.20 -2.13 -10.31
N ARG A 77 6.91 -2.51 -9.24
CA ARG A 77 6.53 -3.59 -8.33
C ARG A 77 6.76 -3.19 -6.88
N LEU A 78 6.12 -3.90 -5.95
CA LEU A 78 6.47 -3.80 -4.54
C LEU A 78 7.86 -4.40 -4.32
N THR A 79 8.68 -3.76 -3.48
CA THR A 79 9.96 -4.35 -3.07
C THR A 79 9.73 -5.61 -2.25
N ASP A 80 10.74 -6.49 -2.18
CA ASP A 80 10.63 -7.72 -1.40
C ASP A 80 10.36 -7.44 0.09
N ALA A 81 10.94 -6.35 0.65
CA ALA A 81 10.65 -5.90 2.01
C ALA A 81 9.19 -5.47 2.19
N ALA A 82 8.62 -4.76 1.20
CA ALA A 82 7.20 -4.38 1.22
C ALA A 82 6.31 -5.60 1.09
N GLN A 83 6.63 -6.52 0.19
CA GLN A 83 5.90 -7.78 0.04
C GLN A 83 5.92 -8.60 1.34
N GLN A 84 7.08 -8.73 1.97
CA GLN A 84 7.20 -9.47 3.23
C GLN A 84 6.30 -8.88 4.32
N TYR A 85 6.36 -7.56 4.52
CA TYR A 85 5.52 -6.89 5.51
C TYR A 85 4.02 -7.00 5.18
N LEU A 86 3.66 -6.80 3.91
CA LEU A 86 2.25 -6.73 3.49
C LEU A 86 1.56 -8.10 3.40
N PHE A 87 2.30 -9.17 3.03
CA PHE A 87 1.73 -10.49 2.78
C PHE A 87 2.01 -11.52 3.89
N VAL A 88 3.18 -11.48 4.56
CA VAL A 88 3.54 -12.50 5.56
C VAL A 88 2.85 -12.23 6.90
N GLU A 89 2.72 -10.96 7.29
CA GLU A 89 2.12 -10.57 8.58
C GLU A 89 0.57 -10.55 8.56
N LYS A 90 -0.07 -10.97 7.46
CA LYS A 90 -1.54 -10.88 7.24
C LYS A 90 -2.13 -9.48 7.55
N THR A 91 -1.30 -8.44 7.49
CA THR A 91 -1.68 -7.08 7.88
C THR A 91 -2.60 -6.45 6.85
N TYR A 92 -2.53 -6.91 5.61
CA TYR A 92 -3.35 -6.36 4.55
C TYR A 92 -4.77 -6.90 4.55
N LYS A 93 -5.70 -5.94 4.52
CA LYS A 93 -7.11 -6.13 4.23
C LYS A 93 -7.41 -5.38 2.94
N SER A 94 -8.11 -6.01 2.01
CA SER A 94 -8.66 -5.34 0.84
C SER A 94 -9.52 -4.14 1.24
N PRO A 95 -9.77 -3.17 0.35
CA PRO A 95 -10.63 -2.02 0.66
C PRO A 95 -11.98 -2.45 1.24
N LEU A 96 -12.57 -3.52 0.71
CA LEU A 96 -13.82 -4.09 1.21
C LEU A 96 -13.66 -4.66 2.63
N GLU A 97 -12.60 -5.42 2.90
CA GLU A 97 -12.33 -5.96 4.24
C GLU A 97 -12.03 -4.84 5.26
N LYS A 98 -11.36 -3.76 4.84
CA LYS A 98 -11.15 -2.56 5.69
C LYS A 98 -12.49 -1.90 6.03
N GLN A 99 -13.37 -1.71 5.05
CA GLN A 99 -14.71 -1.16 5.26
C GLN A 99 -15.57 -2.04 6.16
N LEU A 100 -15.52 -3.36 5.96
CA LEU A 100 -16.24 -4.32 6.79
C LEU A 100 -15.78 -4.26 8.26
N VAL A 101 -14.47 -4.22 8.50
CA VAL A 101 -13.92 -4.11 9.86
C VAL A 101 -14.34 -2.82 10.53
N LYS A 102 -14.34 -1.70 9.79
CA LYS A 102 -14.84 -0.42 10.31
C LYS A 102 -16.32 -0.50 10.66
N ALA A 103 -17.15 -1.03 9.77
CA ALA A 103 -18.59 -1.17 10.00
C ALA A 103 -18.89 -2.07 11.21
N LEU A 104 -18.16 -3.18 11.39
CA LEU A 104 -18.30 -4.06 12.55
C LEU A 104 -17.92 -3.33 13.85
N ALA A 105 -16.84 -2.55 13.85
CA ALA A 105 -16.44 -1.75 15.00
C ALA A 105 -17.49 -0.68 15.37
N ASP A 106 -18.07 -0.02 14.36
CA ASP A 106 -19.14 0.97 14.56
C ASP A 106 -20.41 0.31 15.16
N ILE A 107 -20.76 -0.89 14.70
CA ILE A 107 -21.89 -1.69 15.25
C ILE A 107 -21.61 -2.10 16.70
N GLU A 108 -20.41 -2.55 17.03
CA GLU A 108 -20.06 -2.91 18.41
C GLU A 108 -20.11 -1.70 19.35
N ALA A 109 -19.60 -0.55 18.91
CA ALA A 109 -19.69 0.69 19.67
C ALA A 109 -21.15 1.07 19.93
N PHE A 110 -22.00 1.01 18.91
CA PHE A 110 -23.43 1.29 19.02
C PHE A 110 -24.14 0.33 20.00
N LYS A 111 -23.84 -0.98 19.93
CA LYS A 111 -24.38 -1.98 20.88
C LYS A 111 -23.99 -1.69 22.33
N ARG A 112 -22.74 -1.26 22.58
CA ARG A 112 -22.30 -0.87 23.93
C ARG A 112 -23.08 0.33 24.46
N THR A 113 -23.30 1.34 23.61
CA THR A 113 -24.10 2.52 23.97
C THR A 113 -25.54 2.15 24.32
N ILE A 114 -26.20 1.30 23.53
CA ILE A 114 -27.57 0.85 23.88
C ILE A 114 -27.60 0.10 25.21
N ARG A 115 -26.62 -0.77 25.46
CA ARG A 115 -26.55 -1.53 26.71
C ARG A 115 -26.42 -0.60 27.93
N SER A 116 -25.55 0.40 27.87
CA SER A 116 -25.39 1.36 28.97
C SER A 116 -26.67 2.16 29.26
N PHE A 117 -27.47 2.48 28.23
CA PHE A 117 -28.76 3.16 28.44
C PHE A 117 -29.83 2.26 29.08
N ASN A 118 -29.79 0.95 28.85
CA ASN A 118 -30.77 0.00 29.40
C ASN A 118 -30.41 -0.49 30.82
N GLU A 119 -29.18 -0.29 31.29
CA GLU A 119 -28.73 -0.70 32.63
C GLU A 119 -28.84 0.45 33.67
N GLU A 120 -29.11 1.68 33.25
CA GLU A 120 -29.27 2.87 34.10
C GLU A 120 -30.74 3.30 34.33
N GLY A 121 -31.73 2.54 33.82
CA GLY A 121 -33.17 2.77 34.00
C GLY A 121 -33.87 1.64 34.73
#